data_AF-A0AAU7F4S9-F1
#
_entry.id   AF-A0AAU7F4S9-F1
#
_cell.length_a   1.000
_cell.length_b   1.000
_cell.length_c   1.000
_cell.angle_alpha   90.00
_cell.angle_beta   90.00
_cell.angle_gamma   90.00
#
_symmetry.space_group_name_H-M   'P 1'
#
loop_
_entity.id
_entity.type
_entity.pdbx_description
1 polymer ?
#
loop_
_entity_poly.entity_id
_entity_poly.type
_entity_poly.pdbx_seq_one_letter_code
_entity_poly.pdbx_strand_id
1 'polypeptide(L)'
;MWHFGNTLSGTFSVFDNTGTTIVTKELTANILDSGISRNGMLAYCATANSKTEHSYKIFLFDLETGEELFCVTPQTGGMESYAFDEDKKLLIADVKGVGKFRYDRDGDFVDAGYLDEANLGSSDYSRVIRAAEKILEEPVVSQARAREVLDAVIRARSLGADANPAWRPNALKVQGLAHNMLDDPHDAIKVYEEAIVRTPK
;
A
#
# COMPACT_ATOMS: atom_id res chain seq x y z
N MET A 1 5.73 -16.22 -31.99
CA MET A 1 4.30 -16.58 -32.08
C MET A 1 3.55 -15.57 -31.22
N TRP A 2 2.71 -14.72 -31.79
CA TRP A 2 1.96 -13.71 -31.03
C TRP A 2 0.68 -14.36 -30.49
N HIS A 3 0.58 -14.53 -29.17
CA HIS A 3 -0.64 -15.02 -28.54
C HIS A 3 -1.58 -13.85 -28.27
N PHE A 4 -2.62 -13.70 -29.10
CA PHE A 4 -3.82 -12.95 -28.70
C PHE A 4 -4.63 -13.83 -27.75
N GLY A 5 -4.27 -13.80 -26.47
CA GLY A 5 -5.05 -14.41 -25.40
C GLY A 5 -5.92 -13.36 -24.72
N ASN A 6 -7.20 -13.66 -24.49
CA ASN A 6 -8.06 -12.92 -23.57
C ASN A 6 -7.68 -13.19 -22.09
N THR A 7 -6.47 -13.70 -21.88
CA THR A 7 -5.90 -14.14 -20.62
C THR A 7 -4.98 -13.03 -20.15
N LEU A 8 -5.19 -12.54 -18.93
CA LEU A 8 -4.24 -11.65 -18.28
C LEU A 8 -2.96 -12.44 -18.07
N SER A 9 -1.91 -12.14 -18.83
CA SER A 9 -0.63 -12.83 -18.73
C SER A 9 0.48 -11.92 -19.25
N GLY A 10 1.68 -12.07 -18.70
CA GLY A 10 2.86 -11.32 -19.12
C GLY A 10 4.09 -12.20 -19.06
N THR A 11 5.10 -11.86 -19.85
CA THR A 11 6.41 -12.51 -19.77
C THR A 11 7.42 -11.43 -19.43
N PHE A 12 8.10 -11.58 -18.29
CA PHE A 12 9.20 -10.71 -17.91
C PHE A 12 10.52 -11.37 -18.32
N SER A 13 11.29 -10.72 -19.18
CA SER A 13 12.60 -11.22 -19.61
C SER A 13 13.68 -10.16 -19.46
N VAL A 14 14.84 -10.56 -18.95
CA VAL A 14 16.05 -9.74 -18.86
C VAL A 14 17.15 -10.44 -19.64
N PHE A 15 17.90 -9.66 -20.43
CA PHE A 15 18.98 -10.14 -21.27
C PHE A 15 20.27 -9.43 -20.90
N ASP A 16 21.39 -10.13 -21.05
CA ASP A 16 22.71 -9.51 -20.97
C ASP A 16 22.99 -8.65 -22.22
N ASN A 17 24.16 -8.00 -22.24
CA ASN A 17 24.57 -7.15 -23.36
C ASN A 17 24.84 -7.91 -24.67
N THR A 18 24.86 -9.24 -24.66
CA THR A 18 24.98 -10.10 -25.84
C THR A 18 23.63 -10.57 -26.37
N GLY A 19 22.54 -10.30 -25.63
CA GLY A 19 21.21 -10.80 -25.92
C GLY A 19 20.94 -12.19 -25.34
N THR A 20 21.82 -12.73 -24.49
CA THR A 20 21.58 -13.98 -23.77
C THR A 20 20.62 -13.73 -22.62
N THR A 21 19.60 -14.57 -22.48
CA THR A 21 18.62 -14.45 -21.39
C THR A 21 19.25 -14.74 -20.03
N ILE A 22 19.10 -13.81 -19.10
CA ILE A 22 19.46 -13.96 -17.67
C ILE A 22 18.25 -14.48 -16.89
N VAL A 23 17.09 -13.83 -17.08
CA VAL A 23 15.82 -14.18 -16.41
C VAL A 23 14.72 -14.27 -17.45
N THR A 24 13.86 -15.29 -17.33
CA THR A 24 12.53 -15.32 -17.94
C THR A 24 11.51 -15.81 -16.91
N LYS A 25 10.49 -14.99 -16.65
CA LYS A 25 9.39 -15.32 -15.76
C LYS A 25 8.06 -15.18 -16.50
N GLU A 26 7.35 -16.30 -16.62
CA GLU A 26 5.97 -16.31 -17.10
C GLU A 26 5.04 -15.89 -15.97
N LEU A 27 4.14 -14.97 -16.27
CA LEU A 27 3.23 -14.39 -15.30
C LEU A 27 1.78 -14.59 -15.70
N THR A 28 0.95 -14.98 -14.74
CA THR A 28 -0.50 -15.11 -14.90
C THR A 28 -1.24 -13.77 -14.79
N ALA A 29 -0.54 -12.65 -14.81
CA ALA A 29 -1.10 -11.29 -14.79
C ALA A 29 -0.27 -10.37 -15.68
N ASN A 30 -0.86 -9.26 -16.14
CA ASN A 30 -0.14 -8.27 -16.93
C ASN A 30 0.89 -7.56 -16.06
N ILE A 31 2.06 -7.26 -16.65
CA ILE A 31 3.08 -6.40 -16.03
C ILE A 31 2.60 -4.96 -16.13
N LEU A 32 2.54 -4.27 -14.99
CA LEU A 32 2.17 -2.87 -14.89
C LEU A 32 3.41 -1.96 -14.96
N ASP A 33 4.49 -2.39 -14.34
CA ASP A 33 5.74 -1.64 -14.25
C ASP A 33 6.93 -2.59 -14.12
N SER A 34 8.11 -2.14 -14.54
CA SER A 34 9.36 -2.88 -14.39
C SER A 34 10.56 -1.96 -14.47
N GLY A 35 11.68 -2.41 -13.92
CA GLY A 35 12.91 -1.63 -13.92
C GLY A 35 14.15 -2.46 -13.64
N ILE A 36 15.30 -1.89 -13.98
CA ILE A 36 16.63 -2.46 -13.75
C ILE A 36 17.43 -1.41 -12.96
N SER A 37 18.17 -1.86 -11.96
CA SER A 37 19.10 -1.04 -11.18
C SER A 37 20.22 -0.45 -12.04
N ARG A 38 20.84 0.65 -11.61
CA ARG A 38 21.85 1.37 -12.41
C ARG A 38 23.13 0.55 -12.58
N ASN A 39 23.48 -0.27 -11.60
CA ASN A 39 24.60 -1.19 -11.70
C ASN A 39 24.27 -2.47 -12.51
N GLY A 40 23.01 -2.64 -12.93
CA GLY A 40 22.56 -3.81 -13.71
C GLY A 40 22.51 -5.12 -12.94
N MET A 41 22.58 -5.10 -11.60
CA MET A 41 22.62 -6.32 -10.77
C MET A 41 21.25 -6.77 -10.26
N LEU A 42 20.27 -5.88 -10.28
CA LEU A 42 18.90 -6.15 -9.83
C LEU A 42 17.89 -5.72 -10.88
N ALA A 43 16.77 -6.44 -10.96
CA ALA A 43 15.58 -6.03 -11.68
C ALA A 43 14.31 -6.30 -10.89
N TYR A 44 13.26 -5.54 -11.14
CA TYR A 44 11.92 -5.82 -10.61
C TYR A 44 10.89 -5.85 -11.73
N CYS A 45 9.78 -6.52 -11.46
CA CYS A 45 8.53 -6.28 -12.15
C CYS A 45 7.36 -6.25 -11.16
N ALA A 46 6.36 -5.42 -11.45
CA ALA A 46 5.13 -5.32 -10.68
C ALA A 46 3.95 -5.66 -11.59
N THR A 47 3.02 -6.47 -11.09
CA THR A 47 1.86 -6.93 -11.85
C THR A 47 0.59 -6.17 -11.50
N ALA A 48 -0.31 -6.06 -12.46
CA ALA A 48 -1.62 -5.46 -12.28
C ALA A 48 -2.54 -6.35 -11.42
N ASN A 49 -3.60 -5.75 -10.89
CA ASN A 49 -4.70 -6.47 -10.27
C ASN A 49 -5.37 -7.43 -11.27
N SER A 50 -5.53 -8.69 -10.88
CA SER A 50 -6.19 -9.75 -11.66
C SER A 50 -6.92 -10.73 -10.73
N LYS A 51 -7.47 -11.82 -11.30
CA LYS A 51 -8.06 -12.94 -10.55
C LYS A 51 -7.12 -14.15 -10.45
N THR A 52 -5.84 -13.95 -10.69
CA THR A 52 -4.84 -15.02 -10.81
C THR A 52 -3.81 -14.95 -9.70
N GLU A 53 -2.93 -15.95 -9.64
CA GLU A 53 -1.87 -16.06 -8.64
C GLU A 53 -0.96 -14.83 -8.60
N HIS A 54 -0.60 -14.30 -9.77
CA HIS A 54 0.25 -13.11 -9.87
C HIS A 54 -0.55 -11.81 -9.83
N SER A 55 -1.76 -11.80 -9.28
CA SER A 55 -2.50 -10.58 -9.03
C SER A 55 -1.77 -9.70 -8.01
N TYR A 56 -1.47 -8.46 -8.40
CA TYR A 56 -0.92 -7.44 -7.51
C TYR A 56 0.31 -7.92 -6.73
N LYS A 57 1.32 -8.36 -7.48
CA LYS A 57 2.60 -8.85 -6.97
C LYS A 57 3.74 -7.94 -7.38
N ILE A 58 4.78 -7.93 -6.55
CA ILE A 58 6.09 -7.38 -6.87
C ILE A 58 7.09 -8.52 -6.82
N PHE A 59 7.93 -8.57 -7.84
CA PHE A 59 9.04 -9.51 -7.95
C PHE A 59 10.35 -8.74 -7.92
N LEU A 60 11.35 -9.28 -7.26
CA LEU A 60 12.74 -8.81 -7.33
C LEU A 60 13.64 -9.96 -7.79
N PHE A 61 14.58 -9.66 -8.68
CA PHE A 61 15.50 -10.63 -9.25
C PHE A 61 16.95 -10.17 -9.04
N ASP A 62 17.83 -11.11 -8.71
CA ASP A 62 19.28 -10.94 -8.78
C ASP A 62 19.76 -11.34 -10.19
N LEU A 63 20.29 -10.37 -10.93
CA LEU A 63 20.72 -10.56 -12.32
C LEU A 63 22.13 -11.15 -12.43
N GLU A 64 22.89 -11.24 -11.33
CA GLU A 64 24.17 -11.93 -11.33
C GLU A 64 23.96 -13.45 -11.30
N THR A 65 22.95 -13.92 -10.54
CA THR A 65 22.62 -15.34 -10.42
C THR A 65 21.44 -15.77 -11.31
N GLY A 66 20.64 -14.82 -11.79
CA GLY A 66 19.37 -15.09 -12.48
C GLY A 66 18.25 -15.57 -11.56
N GLU A 67 18.40 -15.40 -10.25
CA GLU A 67 17.47 -15.90 -9.24
C GLU A 67 16.33 -14.90 -8.95
N GLU A 68 15.11 -15.42 -8.75
CA GLU A 68 14.03 -14.66 -8.12
C GLU A 68 14.28 -14.57 -6.62
N LEU A 69 14.57 -13.37 -6.13
CA LEU A 69 14.80 -13.12 -4.71
C LEU A 69 13.48 -13.19 -3.93
N PHE A 70 12.42 -12.57 -4.43
CA PHE A 70 11.09 -12.68 -3.82
C PHE A 70 9.94 -12.46 -4.81
N CYS A 71 8.75 -12.86 -4.37
CA CYS A 71 7.44 -12.50 -4.94
C CYS A 71 6.47 -12.19 -3.79
N VAL A 72 6.08 -10.94 -3.63
CA VAL A 72 5.22 -10.49 -2.52
C VAL A 72 4.05 -9.65 -2.98
N THR A 73 3.00 -9.59 -2.18
CA THR A 73 1.95 -8.59 -2.35
C THR A 73 2.38 -7.30 -1.64
N PRO A 74 2.39 -6.14 -2.32
CA PRO A 74 2.77 -4.88 -1.69
C PRO A 74 1.92 -4.57 -0.47
N GLN A 75 2.56 -4.16 0.62
CA GLN A 75 1.85 -3.76 1.85
C GLN A 75 1.32 -2.32 1.80
N THR A 76 1.83 -1.47 0.89
CA THR A 76 1.49 -0.03 0.90
C THR A 76 0.17 0.33 0.20
N GLY A 77 -0.41 -0.62 -0.55
CA GLY A 77 -1.80 -0.58 -1.04
C GLY A 77 -2.10 0.53 -2.06
N GLY A 78 -1.14 0.90 -2.92
CA GLY A 78 -1.35 1.93 -3.95
C GLY A 78 -0.56 1.72 -5.24
N MET A 79 -0.60 2.75 -6.10
CA MET A 79 0.36 2.89 -7.20
C MET A 79 1.67 3.40 -6.61
N GLU A 80 2.71 2.61 -6.81
CA GLU A 80 4.06 2.82 -6.31
C GLU A 80 4.96 3.03 -7.52
N SER A 81 5.94 3.92 -7.41
CA SER A 81 7.13 3.83 -8.25
C SER A 81 8.22 3.15 -7.45
N TYR A 82 9.06 2.35 -8.09
CA TYR A 82 10.12 1.64 -7.39
C TYR A 82 11.49 2.22 -7.69
N ALA A 83 12.35 2.17 -6.67
CA ALA A 83 13.77 2.48 -6.75
C ALA A 83 14.58 1.39 -6.06
N PHE A 84 15.89 1.42 -6.22
CA PHE A 84 16.79 0.44 -5.61
C PHE A 84 17.71 1.10 -4.57
N ASP A 85 17.94 0.40 -3.46
CA ASP A 85 19.17 0.57 -2.66
C ASP A 85 20.14 -0.52 -3.13
N GLU A 86 21.04 -0.17 -4.04
CA GLU A 86 21.95 -1.12 -4.69
C GLU A 86 22.97 -1.71 -3.72
N ASP A 87 23.41 -0.93 -2.72
CA ASP A 87 24.41 -1.35 -1.74
C ASP A 87 23.84 -2.42 -0.79
N LYS A 88 22.56 -2.26 -0.41
CA LYS A 88 21.86 -3.17 0.50
C LYS A 88 20.98 -4.19 -0.21
N LYS A 89 20.92 -4.14 -1.55
CA LYS A 89 20.02 -4.94 -2.39
C LYS A 89 18.54 -4.85 -1.94
N LEU A 90 18.05 -3.64 -1.67
CA LEU A 90 16.65 -3.41 -1.29
C LEU A 90 15.84 -2.88 -2.48
N LEU A 91 14.56 -3.24 -2.49
CA LEU A 91 13.57 -2.56 -3.33
C LEU A 91 12.85 -1.50 -2.49
N ILE A 92 12.81 -0.27 -3.00
CA ILE A 92 12.17 0.86 -2.34
C ILE A 92 10.89 1.20 -3.09
N ALA A 93 9.74 1.03 -2.45
CA ALA A 93 8.46 1.54 -2.89
C ALA A 93 8.32 3.01 -2.51
N ASP A 94 8.20 3.90 -3.50
CA ASP A 94 7.87 5.31 -3.32
C ASP A 94 6.36 5.51 -3.52
N VAL A 95 5.68 5.79 -2.42
CA VAL A 95 4.23 5.98 -2.35
C VAL A 95 3.95 7.47 -2.29
N LYS A 96 3.44 8.00 -3.40
CA LYS A 96 3.14 9.43 -3.53
C LYS A 96 2.25 9.92 -2.38
N GLY A 97 2.75 10.94 -1.66
CA GLY A 97 2.02 11.57 -0.56
C GLY A 97 1.98 10.75 0.74
N VAL A 98 2.80 9.70 0.84
CA VAL A 98 2.93 8.88 2.04
C VAL A 98 4.40 8.74 2.43
N GLY A 99 5.25 8.28 1.52
CA GLY A 99 6.68 8.13 1.81
C GLY A 99 7.33 6.99 1.06
N LYS A 100 8.55 6.65 1.48
CA LYS A 100 9.36 5.58 0.90
C LYS A 100 9.44 4.42 1.88
N PHE A 101 9.22 3.21 1.38
CA PHE A 101 9.20 2.00 2.18
C PHE A 101 10.03 0.91 1.54
N ARG A 102 10.66 0.08 2.34
CA ARG A 102 11.66 -0.88 1.88
C ARG A 102 11.17 -2.31 1.99
N TYR A 103 11.52 -3.09 0.98
CA TYR A 103 11.51 -4.54 1.00
C TYR A 103 12.96 -5.01 0.95
N ASP A 104 13.31 -5.96 1.80
CA ASP A 104 14.62 -6.59 1.72
C ASP A 104 14.65 -7.72 0.68
N ARG A 105 15.77 -8.43 0.63
CA ARG A 105 16.02 -9.50 -0.34
C ARG A 105 15.05 -10.68 -0.22
N ASP A 106 14.47 -10.89 0.96
CA ASP A 106 13.54 -12.00 1.22
C ASP A 106 12.08 -11.55 1.00
N GLY A 107 11.88 -10.27 0.68
CA GLY A 107 10.58 -9.65 0.49
C GLY A 107 9.95 -9.17 1.80
N ASP A 108 10.71 -9.15 2.90
CA ASP A 108 10.21 -8.66 4.18
C ASP A 108 10.05 -7.15 4.14
N PHE A 109 8.88 -6.68 4.58
CA PHE A 109 8.56 -5.26 4.64
C PHE A 109 9.13 -4.63 5.91
N VAL A 110 10.37 -4.14 5.82
CA VAL A 110 11.14 -3.69 6.99
C VAL A 110 10.61 -2.40 7.62
N ASP A 111 9.68 -1.71 6.95
CA ASP A 111 9.10 -0.43 7.39
C ASP A 111 7.64 -0.54 7.84
N ALA A 112 7.16 -1.75 8.20
CA ALA A 112 5.78 -2.01 8.60
C ALA A 112 5.26 -1.03 9.68
N GLY A 113 6.05 -0.76 10.72
CA GLY A 113 5.65 0.14 11.81
C GLY A 113 5.53 1.61 11.40
N TYR A 114 6.24 2.04 10.36
CA TYR A 114 6.22 3.44 9.89
C TYR A 114 5.09 3.71 8.90
N LEU A 115 4.57 2.67 8.23
CA LEU A 115 3.55 2.82 7.19
C LEU A 115 2.24 3.37 7.75
N ASP A 116 1.80 2.88 8.91
CA ASP A 116 0.53 3.33 9.50
C ASP A 116 0.61 4.79 9.99
N GLU A 117 1.75 5.18 10.56
CA GLU A 117 2.03 6.57 10.92
C GLU A 117 2.09 7.49 9.69
N ALA A 118 2.78 7.07 8.64
CA ALA A 118 2.86 7.83 7.39
C ALA A 118 1.48 7.98 6.72
N ASN A 119 0.66 6.92 6.72
CA ASN A 119 -0.70 6.99 6.20
C ASN A 119 -1.61 7.90 7.04
N LEU A 120 -1.48 7.88 8.38
CA LEU A 120 -2.17 8.84 9.24
C LEU A 120 -1.79 10.28 8.88
N GLY A 121 -0.51 10.53 8.58
CA GLY A 121 0.00 11.84 8.17
C GLY A 121 -0.34 12.28 6.74
N SER A 122 -0.97 11.42 5.93
CA SER A 122 -1.19 11.69 4.50
C SER A 122 -2.18 12.84 4.24
N SER A 123 -2.02 13.49 3.09
CA SER A 123 -3.01 14.45 2.56
C SER A 123 -4.19 13.78 1.86
N ASP A 124 -4.14 12.47 1.61
CA ASP A 124 -5.27 11.70 1.07
C ASP A 124 -6.15 11.23 2.23
N TYR A 125 -7.32 11.85 2.39
CA TYR A 125 -8.25 11.52 3.46
C TYR A 125 -8.67 10.04 3.47
N SER A 126 -8.67 9.35 2.32
CA SER A 126 -9.04 7.94 2.24
C SER A 126 -7.98 7.03 2.84
N ARG A 127 -6.70 7.42 2.75
CA ARG A 127 -5.59 6.71 3.40
C ARG A 127 -5.60 6.96 4.90
N VAL A 128 -5.82 8.21 5.32
CA VAL A 128 -5.91 8.57 6.73
C VAL A 128 -7.02 7.78 7.43
N ILE A 129 -8.23 7.74 6.86
CA ILE A 129 -9.38 7.03 7.44
C ILE A 129 -9.12 5.53 7.57
N ARG A 130 -8.53 4.89 6.54
CA ARG A 130 -8.22 3.45 6.59
C ARG A 130 -7.14 3.12 7.63
N ALA A 131 -6.08 3.93 7.71
CA ALA A 131 -5.02 3.74 8.70
C ALA A 131 -5.54 3.96 10.12
N ALA A 132 -6.35 4.99 10.32
CA ALA A 132 -7.03 5.25 11.58
C ALA A 132 -7.93 4.08 12.01
N GLU A 133 -8.73 3.53 11.10
CA GLU A 133 -9.56 2.35 11.38
C GLU A 133 -8.72 1.14 11.78
N LYS A 134 -7.67 0.82 11.00
CA LYS A 134 -6.75 -0.29 11.28
C LYS A 134 -6.11 -0.17 12.67
N ILE A 135 -5.64 1.03 13.04
CA ILE A 135 -5.01 1.26 14.36
C ILE A 135 -6.03 1.04 15.48
N LEU A 136 -7.28 1.49 15.32
CA LEU A 136 -8.32 1.32 16.35
C LEU A 136 -8.82 -0.13 16.47
N GLU A 137 -8.55 -0.98 15.49
CA GLU A 137 -8.84 -2.42 15.54
C GLU A 137 -7.73 -3.22 16.25
N GLU A 138 -6.59 -2.59 16.58
CA GLU A 138 -5.54 -3.26 17.33
C GLU A 138 -6.00 -3.64 18.75
N PRO A 139 -5.55 -4.80 19.30
CA PRO A 139 -6.00 -5.27 20.60
C PRO A 139 -5.74 -4.30 21.77
N VAL A 140 -4.69 -3.48 21.66
CA VAL A 140 -4.29 -2.53 22.70
C VAL A 140 -3.87 -1.23 22.04
N VAL A 141 -4.70 -0.19 22.20
CA VAL A 141 -4.40 1.17 21.74
C VAL A 141 -4.25 2.08 22.95
N SER A 142 -3.15 2.82 23.01
CA SER A 142 -2.95 3.79 24.10
C SER A 142 -3.84 5.02 23.91
N GLN A 143 -4.19 5.69 25.01
CA GLN A 143 -4.93 6.96 24.99
C GLN A 143 -4.23 8.02 24.10
N ALA A 144 -2.91 8.10 24.15
CA ALA A 144 -2.13 9.02 23.30
C ALA A 144 -2.30 8.66 21.80
N ARG A 145 -2.23 7.38 21.45
CA ARG A 145 -2.42 6.93 20.08
C ARG A 145 -3.85 7.13 19.58
N ALA A 146 -4.84 6.89 20.43
CA ALA A 146 -6.24 7.18 20.13
C ALA A 146 -6.46 8.69 19.88
N ARG A 147 -5.76 9.57 20.60
CA ARG A 147 -5.79 11.01 20.37
C ARG A 147 -5.19 11.39 19.01
N GLU A 148 -4.03 10.83 18.66
CA GLU A 148 -3.42 11.05 17.34
C GLU A 148 -4.35 10.62 16.20
N VAL A 149 -5.02 9.47 16.36
CA VAL A 149 -6.03 8.99 15.42
C VAL A 149 -7.19 9.97 15.31
N LEU A 150 -7.73 10.45 16.44
CA LEU A 150 -8.82 11.42 16.44
C LEU A 150 -8.45 12.69 15.68
N ASP A 151 -7.29 13.27 15.98
CA ASP A 151 -6.80 14.49 15.32
C ASP A 151 -6.60 14.26 13.80
N ALA A 152 -6.11 13.08 13.43
CA ALA A 152 -5.95 12.70 12.03
C ALA A 152 -7.29 12.58 11.30
N VAL A 153 -8.31 11.97 11.91
CA VAL A 153 -9.63 11.83 11.29
C VAL A 153 -10.34 13.18 11.17
N ILE A 154 -10.24 14.05 12.19
CA ILE A 154 -10.77 15.42 12.11
C ILE A 154 -10.12 16.17 10.93
N ARG A 155 -8.80 16.05 10.76
CA ARG A 155 -8.10 16.60 9.60
C ARG A 155 -8.62 15.98 8.30
N ALA A 156 -8.77 14.66 8.21
CA ALA A 156 -9.28 13.97 7.02
C ALA A 156 -10.68 14.47 6.62
N ARG A 157 -11.56 14.72 7.61
CA ARG A 157 -12.87 15.36 7.38
C ARG A 157 -12.72 16.74 6.74
N SER A 158 -11.82 17.57 7.26
CA SER A 158 -11.53 18.90 6.71
C SER A 158 -10.89 18.89 5.32
N LEU A 159 -10.15 17.82 4.96
CA LEU A 159 -9.55 17.62 3.64
C LEU A 159 -10.57 17.20 2.57
N GLY A 160 -11.84 16.99 2.94
CA GLY A 160 -12.93 16.75 1.99
C GLY A 160 -13.66 15.42 2.18
N ALA A 161 -13.33 14.61 3.18
CA ALA A 161 -14.08 13.37 3.42
C ALA A 161 -15.57 13.65 3.69
N ASP A 162 -15.91 14.75 4.36
CA ASP A 162 -17.30 15.14 4.64
C ASP A 162 -18.11 15.52 3.39
N ALA A 163 -17.42 15.98 2.34
CA ALA A 163 -18.01 16.33 1.05
C ALA A 163 -18.16 15.11 0.14
N ASN A 164 -17.49 13.99 0.45
CA ASN A 164 -17.57 12.76 -0.32
C ASN A 164 -18.55 11.77 0.35
N PRO A 165 -19.73 11.51 -0.25
CA PRO A 165 -20.73 10.61 0.33
C PRO A 165 -20.23 9.18 0.57
N ALA A 166 -19.24 8.71 -0.21
CA ALA A 166 -18.67 7.38 -0.06
C ALA A 166 -17.71 7.28 1.15
N TRP A 167 -17.19 8.40 1.64
CA TRP A 167 -16.17 8.43 2.70
C TRP A 167 -16.63 9.05 4.01
N ARG A 168 -17.61 9.95 3.95
CA ARG A 168 -18.15 10.59 5.15
C ARG A 168 -18.62 9.60 6.23
N PRO A 169 -19.37 8.53 5.92
CA PRO A 169 -19.81 7.58 6.95
C PRO A 169 -18.62 6.91 7.66
N ASN A 170 -17.59 6.53 6.90
CA ASN A 170 -16.38 5.93 7.46
C ASN A 170 -15.62 6.92 8.35
N ALA A 171 -15.47 8.17 7.92
CA ALA A 171 -14.83 9.21 8.72
C ALA A 171 -15.55 9.42 10.07
N LEU A 172 -16.88 9.49 10.06
CA LEU A 172 -17.69 9.62 11.27
C LEU A 172 -17.58 8.37 12.17
N LYS A 173 -17.66 7.17 11.60
CA LYS A 173 -17.48 5.91 12.33
C LYS A 173 -16.16 5.91 13.09
N VAL A 174 -15.06 6.15 12.39
CA VAL A 174 -13.70 6.10 12.95
C VAL A 174 -13.50 7.21 13.98
N GLN A 175 -14.04 8.41 13.76
CA GLN A 175 -14.01 9.48 14.76
C GLN A 175 -14.74 9.07 16.06
N GLY A 176 -15.94 8.50 15.95
CA GLY A 176 -16.69 8.03 17.12
C GLY A 176 -15.96 6.92 17.87
N LEU A 177 -15.33 5.98 17.16
CA LEU A 177 -14.50 4.93 17.77
C LEU A 177 -13.32 5.54 18.54
N ALA A 178 -12.66 6.56 17.99
CA ALA A 178 -11.57 7.23 18.67
C ALA A 178 -12.06 7.94 19.96
N HIS A 179 -13.22 8.61 19.95
CA HIS A 179 -13.81 9.18 21.16
C HIS A 179 -14.14 8.13 22.23
N ASN A 180 -14.66 6.95 21.83
CA ASN A 180 -14.90 5.85 22.77
C ASN A 180 -13.60 5.36 23.42
N MET A 181 -12.53 5.19 22.63
CA MET A 181 -11.21 4.81 23.15
C MET A 181 -10.63 5.88 24.10
N LEU A 182 -11.09 7.12 23.99
CA LEU A 182 -10.68 8.24 24.84
C LEU A 182 -11.60 8.44 26.06
N ASP A 183 -12.51 7.50 26.33
CA ASP A 183 -13.52 7.59 27.39
C ASP A 183 -14.36 8.89 27.32
N ASP A 184 -14.64 9.36 26.09
CA ASP A 184 -15.43 10.56 25.81
C ASP A 184 -16.77 10.19 25.14
N PRO A 185 -17.72 9.61 25.91
CA PRO A 185 -18.96 9.08 25.36
C PRO A 185 -19.88 10.17 24.79
N HIS A 186 -19.76 11.42 25.28
CA HIS A 186 -20.63 12.50 24.85
C HIS A 186 -20.32 12.93 23.42
N ASP A 187 -19.04 13.14 23.10
CA ASP A 187 -18.66 13.49 21.73
C ASP A 187 -18.75 12.28 20.78
N ALA A 188 -18.55 11.05 21.28
CA ALA A 188 -18.84 9.84 20.50
C ALA A 188 -20.31 9.79 20.05
N ILE A 189 -21.26 10.03 20.96
CA ILE A 189 -22.70 10.01 20.66
C ILE A 189 -23.04 11.04 19.59
N LYS A 190 -22.58 12.29 19.73
CA LYS A 190 -22.83 13.35 18.73
C LYS A 190 -22.39 12.96 17.32
N VAL A 191 -21.21 12.34 17.22
CA VAL A 191 -20.65 11.92 15.92
C VAL A 191 -21.48 10.77 15.32
N TYR A 192 -21.94 9.82 16.14
CA TYR A 192 -22.82 8.75 15.66
C TYR A 192 -24.21 9.25 15.26
N GLU A 193 -24.79 10.19 16.00
CA GLU A 193 -26.03 10.86 15.61
C GLU A 193 -25.89 11.57 14.26
N GLU A 194 -24.77 12.26 14.02
CA GLU A 194 -24.46 12.87 12.72
C GLU A 194 -24.44 11.81 11.59
N ALA A 195 -23.86 10.63 11.85
CA ALA A 195 -23.77 9.55 10.87
C ALA A 195 -25.16 8.96 10.53
N ILE A 196 -26.03 8.82 11.53
CA ILE A 196 -27.38 8.24 11.36
C ILE A 196 -28.29 9.19 10.58
N VAL A 197 -28.29 10.50 10.89
CA VAL A 197 -29.14 11.50 10.22
C VAL A 197 -28.88 11.55 8.71
N ARG A 198 -27.65 11.22 8.28
CA ARG A 198 -27.18 11.40 6.91
C ARG A 198 -27.07 10.11 6.11
N THR A 199 -27.34 8.96 6.72
CA THR A 199 -27.41 7.65 6.05
C THR A 199 -28.83 7.09 6.18
N PRO A 200 -29.83 7.61 5.46
CA PRO A 200 -31.15 6.99 5.48
C PRO A 200 -31.07 5.61 4.80
N LYS A 201 -31.79 4.64 5.38
CA LYS A 201 -31.91 3.25 4.90
C LYS A 201 -32.40 3.17 3.46
#